data_AF-A0A2G5FPI4-F1
#
_entry.id   AF-A0A2G5FPI4-F1
#
_cell.length_a   1.000
_cell.length_b   1.000
_cell.length_c   1.000
_cell.angle_alpha   90.00
_cell.angle_beta   90.00
_cell.angle_gamma   90.00
#
_symmetry.space_group_name_H-M   'P 1'
#
loop_
_entity.id
_entity.type
_entity.pdbx_description
1 polymer ?
#
loop_
_entity_poly.entity_id
_entity_poly.type
_entity_poly.pdbx_seq_one_letter_code
_entity_poly.pdbx_strand_id
1 'polypeptide(L)'
;MICPQPLIRLAPITSGLLLRNPRVLLGGSHQPTLLRYLEGWPKRWAGSRAFRIQFVQNGESLSRFARDSFDLAVIQAPSAEDLAQTVGELVRVARQGLITRR
;
A
#
# COMPACT_ATOMS: atom_id res chain seq x y z
N MET A 1 37.55 8.48 -4.10
CA MET A 1 36.41 7.83 -4.76
C MET A 1 35.19 7.99 -3.85
N ILE A 2 34.28 8.91 -4.17
CA ILE A 2 33.02 9.08 -3.45
C ILE A 2 32.02 8.14 -4.13
N CYS A 3 31.84 6.95 -3.56
CA CYS A 3 30.79 6.05 -4.03
C CYS A 3 29.46 6.64 -3.53
N PRO A 4 28.50 6.97 -4.41
CA PRO A 4 27.20 7.49 -3.98
C PRO A 4 26.56 6.42 -3.09
N GLN A 5 26.39 6.72 -1.80
CA GLN A 5 25.68 5.81 -0.91
C GLN A 5 24.26 5.66 -1.43
N PRO A 6 23.84 4.45 -1.85
CA PRO A 6 22.47 4.25 -2.25
C PRO A 6 21.60 4.53 -1.02
N LEU A 7 20.54 5.33 -1.21
CA LEU A 7 19.54 5.59 -0.17
C LEU A 7 18.71 4.32 0.05
N ILE A 8 19.31 3.32 0.69
CA ILE A 8 18.67 2.05 1.02
C ILE A 8 17.97 2.21 2.35
N ARG A 9 16.64 2.16 2.33
CA ARG A 9 15.86 2.09 3.56
C ARG A 9 15.80 0.64 4.03
N LEU A 10 16.57 0.33 5.07
CA LEU A 10 16.51 -0.97 5.76
C LEU A 10 15.34 -1.06 6.76
N ALA A 11 14.72 0.07 7.08
CA ALA A 11 13.54 0.10 7.92
C ALA A 11 12.34 -0.50 7.16
N PRO A 12 11.47 -1.30 7.80
CA PRO A 12 10.24 -1.78 7.19
C PRO A 12 9.50 -0.66 6.47
N ILE A 13 8.84 -0.95 5.35
CA ILE A 13 8.14 0.05 4.50
C ILE A 13 7.18 0.95 5.32
N THR A 14 6.76 0.44 6.46
CA THR A 14 5.75 0.99 7.36
C THR A 14 6.33 1.63 8.61
N SER A 15 7.65 1.74 8.69
CA SER A 15 8.33 2.51 9.73
C SER A 15 7.89 3.97 9.64
N GLY A 16 7.60 4.59 10.79
CA GLY A 16 7.04 5.95 10.88
C GLY A 16 5.50 6.02 10.86
N LEU A 17 4.80 4.92 10.55
CA LEU A 17 3.35 4.87 10.65
C LEU A 17 2.93 4.58 12.11
N LEU A 18 2.79 5.62 12.93
CA LEU A 18 2.20 5.54 14.28
C LEU A 18 0.66 5.45 14.20
N LEU A 19 0.12 4.36 13.64
CA LEU A 19 -1.32 4.28 13.34
C LEU A 19 -2.08 3.37 14.28
N ARG A 20 -2.95 3.97 15.11
CA ARG A 20 -3.77 3.25 16.10
C ARG A 20 -4.83 2.33 15.46
N ASN A 21 -5.34 2.68 14.27
CA ASN A 21 -6.27 1.88 13.48
C ASN A 21 -6.01 2.10 11.97
N PRO A 22 -4.98 1.44 11.41
CA PRO A 22 -4.57 1.63 10.01
C PRO A 22 -5.70 1.27 9.02
N ARG A 23 -5.94 2.15 8.05
CA ARG A 23 -6.83 1.87 6.91
C ARG A 23 -6.02 1.34 5.73
N VAL A 24 -6.40 0.17 5.25
CA VAL A 24 -5.71 -0.56 4.18
C VAL A 24 -6.60 -0.66 2.97
N LEU A 25 -6.06 -0.34 1.80
CA LEU A 25 -6.67 -0.65 0.52
C LEU A 25 -5.97 -1.86 -0.10
N LEU A 26 -6.72 -2.88 -0.49
CA LEU A 26 -6.23 -4.05 -1.21
C LEU A 26 -6.93 -4.15 -2.56
N GLY A 27 -6.20 -3.90 -3.64
CA GLY A 27 -6.71 -3.95 -5.01
C GLY A 27 -6.10 -5.08 -5.82
N GLY A 28 -6.91 -6.00 -6.31
CA GLY A 28 -6.42 -7.06 -7.19
C GLY A 28 -7.29 -8.30 -7.22
N SER A 29 -6.94 -9.22 -8.10
CA SER A 29 -7.77 -10.37 -8.45
C SER A 29 -7.81 -11.50 -7.41
N HIS A 30 -6.83 -11.57 -6.49
CA HIS A 30 -6.72 -12.68 -5.55
C HIS A 30 -6.41 -12.18 -4.13
N GLN A 31 -7.47 -12.08 -3.33
CA GLN A 31 -7.43 -11.52 -1.98
C GLN A 31 -6.47 -12.25 -1.01
N PRO A 32 -6.37 -13.60 -1.01
CA PRO A 32 -5.43 -14.30 -0.12
C PRO A 32 -3.97 -13.90 -0.37
N THR A 33 -3.57 -13.73 -1.63
CA THR A 33 -2.21 -13.26 -1.96
C THR A 33 -2.01 -11.80 -1.56
N LEU A 34 -3.02 -10.94 -1.70
CA LEU A 34 -2.93 -9.55 -1.25
C LEU A 34 -2.70 -9.43 0.26
N LEU A 35 -3.36 -10.28 1.06
CA LEU A 35 -3.14 -10.35 2.51
C LEU A 35 -1.71 -10.77 2.87
N ARG A 36 -1.05 -11.60 2.05
CA ARG A 36 0.36 -11.96 2.28
C ARG A 36 1.31 -10.79 2.20
N TYR A 37 0.98 -9.72 1.47
CA TYR A 37 1.79 -8.50 1.48
C TYR A 37 1.65 -7.68 2.77
N LEU A 38 0.65 -8.01 3.60
CA LEU A 38 0.52 -7.51 4.96
C LEU A 38 1.23 -8.42 5.98
N GLU A 39 1.59 -9.65 5.61
CA GLU A 39 2.38 -10.54 6.47
C GLU A 39 3.78 -9.95 6.66
N GLY A 40 4.08 -9.47 7.87
CA GLY A 40 5.34 -8.77 8.18
C GLY A 40 5.18 -7.29 8.51
N TRP A 41 3.95 -6.76 8.40
CA TRP A 41 3.59 -5.48 9.01
C TRP A 41 3.85 -5.54 10.52
N PRO A 42 4.31 -4.46 11.20
CA PRO A 42 5.10 -4.58 12.41
C PRO A 42 4.32 -5.33 13.50
N LYS A 43 4.71 -6.58 13.69
CA LYS A 43 4.26 -7.46 14.77
C LYS A 43 4.57 -6.90 16.18
N ARG A 44 5.35 -5.80 16.24
CA ARG A 44 5.88 -5.16 17.44
C ARG A 44 5.12 -3.89 17.83
N TRP A 45 3.87 -3.72 17.42
CA TRP A 45 3.04 -2.70 18.05
C TRP A 45 2.86 -3.03 19.53
N ALA A 46 2.93 -2.01 20.39
CA ALA A 46 2.74 -2.15 21.83
C ALA A 46 1.31 -2.57 22.25
N GLY A 47 0.53 -3.15 21.33
CA GLY A 47 -0.83 -3.61 21.53
C GLY A 47 -1.42 -4.20 20.25
N SER A 48 -2.47 -5.01 20.42
CA SER A 48 -3.29 -5.51 19.30
C SER A 48 -3.94 -4.33 18.57
N ARG A 49 -3.75 -4.23 17.26
CA ARG A 49 -4.45 -3.25 16.43
C ARG A 49 -5.13 -3.98 15.29
N ALA A 50 -6.42 -3.74 15.12
CA ALA A 50 -7.17 -4.24 13.98
C ALA A 50 -6.83 -3.40 12.74
N PHE A 51 -6.71 -4.06 11.59
CA PHE A 51 -6.66 -3.39 10.30
C PHE A 51 -8.07 -3.14 9.80
N ARG A 52 -8.36 -1.93 9.33
CA ARG A 52 -9.57 -1.67 8.54
C ARG A 52 -9.25 -1.88 7.07
N ILE A 53 -9.49 -3.10 6.59
CA ILE A 53 -9.19 -3.50 5.22
C ILE A 53 -10.38 -3.21 4.31
N GLN A 54 -10.12 -2.56 3.18
CA GLN A 54 -11.07 -2.34 2.11
C GLN A 54 -10.55 -2.98 0.83
N PHE A 55 -11.39 -3.80 0.21
CA PHE A 55 -11.06 -4.48 -1.04
C PHE A 55 -11.64 -3.73 -2.22
N VAL A 56 -10.88 -3.71 -3.31
CA VAL A 56 -11.32 -3.21 -4.62
C VAL A 56 -10.95 -4.21 -5.69
N GLN A 57 -11.77 -4.28 -6.74
CA GLN A 57 -11.47 -5.15 -7.86
C GLN A 57 -10.26 -4.65 -8.64
N ASN A 58 -9.62 -5.54 -9.37
CA ASN A 58 -8.51 -5.14 -10.24
C ASN A 58 -9.00 -4.18 -11.33
N GLY A 59 -8.30 -3.06 -11.52
CA GLY A 59 -8.70 -2.04 -12.49
C GLY A 59 -9.88 -1.16 -12.07
N GLU A 60 -10.42 -1.34 -10.86
CA GLU A 60 -11.49 -0.49 -10.36
C GLU A 60 -10.94 0.89 -9.96
N SER A 61 -11.58 1.96 -10.43
CA SER A 61 -11.16 3.33 -10.10
C SER A 61 -11.27 3.61 -8.59
N LEU A 62 -10.26 4.28 -8.08
CA LEU A 62 -10.16 4.75 -6.69
C LEU A 62 -10.75 6.16 -6.52
N SER A 63 -11.34 6.73 -7.57
CA SER A 63 -11.99 8.06 -7.57
C SER A 63 -13.01 8.23 -6.45
N ARG A 64 -13.74 7.17 -6.09
CA ARG A 64 -14.72 7.15 -4.99
C ARG A 64 -14.14 7.42 -3.60
N PHE A 65 -12.83 7.24 -3.42
CA PHE A 65 -12.19 7.46 -2.13
C PHE A 65 -11.70 8.90 -2.02
N ALA A 66 -11.80 9.49 -0.83
CA ALA A 66 -11.25 10.82 -0.56
C ALA A 66 -9.71 10.78 -0.52
N ARG A 67 -9.08 11.95 -0.63
CA ARG A 67 -7.63 12.10 -0.47
C ARG A 67 -7.18 11.60 0.92
N ASP A 68 -6.01 10.96 1.00
CA ASP A 68 -5.40 10.46 2.24
C ASP A 68 -6.31 9.54 3.08
N SER A 69 -7.25 8.84 2.43
CA SER A 69 -8.19 7.93 3.11
C SER A 69 -7.53 6.66 3.64
N PHE A 70 -6.40 6.27 3.05
CA PHE A 70 -5.69 5.04 3.37
C PHE A 70 -4.27 5.34 3.84
N ASP A 71 -3.85 4.56 4.81
CA ASP A 71 -2.49 4.61 5.31
C ASP A 71 -1.55 3.78 4.44
N LEU A 72 -2.07 2.66 3.92
CA LEU A 72 -1.38 1.77 3.00
C LEU A 72 -2.35 1.30 1.92
N ALA A 73 -1.87 1.30 0.68
CA ALA A 73 -2.55 0.66 -0.43
C ALA A 73 -1.63 -0.36 -1.09
N VAL A 74 -2.12 -1.60 -1.25
CA VAL A 74 -1.46 -2.65 -2.02
C VAL A 74 -2.32 -2.93 -3.23
N ILE A 75 -1.79 -2.68 -4.41
CA ILE A 75 -2.49 -2.96 -5.67
C ILE A 75 -1.68 -3.94 -6.54
N GLN A 76 -2.39 -4.74 -7.33
CA GLN A 76 -1.78 -5.47 -8.43
C GLN A 76 -1.34 -4.48 -9.51
N ALA A 77 -0.23 -4.77 -10.18
CA ALA A 77 0.27 -3.94 -11.26
C ALA A 77 -0.82 -3.73 -12.33
N PRO A 78 -1.17 -2.47 -12.64
CA PRO A 78 -2.12 -2.16 -13.71
C PRO A 78 -1.49 -2.46 -15.07
N SER A 79 -2.32 -2.39 -16.11
CA SER A 79 -1.86 -2.38 -17.50
C SER A 79 -0.95 -1.16 -17.75
N ALA A 80 -0.17 -1.17 -18.84
CA ALA A 80 0.65 -0.02 -19.21
C ALA A 80 -0.22 1.21 -19.54
N GLU A 81 -1.40 0.99 -20.11
CA GLU A 81 -2.36 2.03 -20.50
C GLU A 81 -2.94 2.75 -19.27
N ASP A 82 -3.25 1.98 -18.21
CA ASP A 82 -3.88 2.52 -16.99
C ASP A 82 -2.88 2.99 -15.94
N LEU A 83 -1.58 2.80 -16.15
CA LEU A 83 -0.55 2.99 -15.12
C LEU A 83 -0.53 4.43 -14.59
N ALA A 84 -0.51 5.41 -15.48
CA ALA A 84 -0.41 6.82 -15.08
C ALA A 84 -1.62 7.26 -14.25
N GLN A 85 -2.84 6.89 -14.69
CA GLN A 85 -4.06 7.17 -13.96
C GLN A 85 -4.07 6.46 -12.60
N THR A 86 -3.77 5.17 -12.59
CA THR A 86 -3.79 4.34 -11.37
C THR A 86 -2.78 4.86 -10.34
N VAL A 87 -1.58 5.24 -10.75
CA VAL A 87 -0.56 5.82 -9.86
C VAL A 87 -1.01 7.17 -9.33
N GLY A 88 -1.59 8.03 -10.18
CA GLY A 88 -2.12 9.32 -9.74
C GLY A 88 -3.25 9.18 -8.71
N GLU A 89 -4.17 8.24 -8.95
CA GLU A 89 -5.22 7.90 -8.00
C GLU A 89 -4.66 7.32 -6.70
N LEU A 90 -3.66 6.43 -6.78
CA LEU A 90 -3.01 5.79 -5.63
C LEU A 90 -2.31 6.83 -4.73
N VAL A 91 -1.53 7.72 -5.33
CA VAL A 91 -0.82 8.82 -4.62
C VAL A 91 -1.82 9.75 -3.94
N ARG A 92 -2.99 9.98 -4.55
CA ARG A 92 -4.04 10.82 -3.95
C ARG A 92 -4.67 10.15 -2.73
N VAL A 93 -4.98 8.86 -2.79
CA VAL A 93 -5.81 8.21 -1.76
C VAL A 93 -5.00 7.58 -0.63
N ALA A 94 -3.73 7.29 -0.85
CA ALA A 94 -2.90 6.52 0.08
C ALA A 94 -1.59 7.23 0.45
N ARG A 95 -1.27 7.22 1.75
CA ARG A 95 -0.02 7.75 2.29
C ARG A 95 1.20 6.89 1.96
N GLN A 96 0.97 5.59 1.78
CA GLN A 96 1.98 4.63 1.31
C GLN A 96 1.35 3.69 0.28
N GLY A 97 2.10 3.36 -0.77
CA GLY A 97 1.65 2.49 -1.85
C GLY A 97 2.63 1.36 -2.14
N LEU A 98 2.12 0.17 -2.43
CA LEU A 98 2.85 -0.98 -2.94
C LEU A 98 2.19 -1.48 -4.23
N ILE A 99 2.95 -1.52 -5.31
CA ILE A 99 2.53 -2.13 -6.58
C ILE A 99 3.16 -3.50 -6.68
N THR A 100 2.33 -4.52 -6.75
CA THR A 100 2.75 -5.92 -6.79
C THR A 100 2.71 -6.43 -8.23
N ARG A 101 3.86 -6.91 -8.71
CA ARG A 101 3.93 -7.61 -10.00
C ARG A 101 3.68 -9.09 -9.74
N ARG A 102 2.75 -9.68 -10.46
CA ARG A 102 2.62 -11.14 -10.56
C ARG A 102 3.42 -11.61 -11.75
#